data_AF-A0A9N7YI61-F1
#
_entry.id   AF-A0A9N7YI61-F1
#
_cell.length_a   1.000
_cell.length_b   1.000
_cell.length_c   1.000
_cell.angle_alpha   90.00
_cell.angle_beta   90.00
_cell.angle_gamma   90.00
#
_symmetry.space_group_name_H-M   'P 1'
#
loop_
_entity.id
_entity.type
_entity.pdbx_description
1 polymer ?
#
loop_
_entity_poly.entity_id
_entity_poly.type
_entity_poly.pdbx_seq_one_letter_code
_entity_poly.pdbx_strand_id
1 'polypeptide(L)'
;MCKGDEARKAIRRSEKSADSGVKTCTAECYQAFHLGLLLKRMVFLMTPHHQMELVTRFPPSEEVNLPVWRHVLPRALSQDVRHHVETGIVSVAQKALTDWQNGGYKLGHVNQLNVVLLSLLAVVQGQSSPEEQWVLSVMRIVTQLWLCMSSDQVQTHPVLQCTLQLLLSISAKLVKDIEPQVVYQAVFCVDALASQKCADQLLLAVLEFLGSLGKIFVPPDIQSQILPRLSSLFGVVLADTCWLLHQHALEAFSQFAEVTNHEEVISQSLSVEETKTKVVNYLSKTVNAQEDAESRLQRLKVETSQIEQHNEKLEINRENVCHKQAEEPVAESEPCPKRARQETSVEEYSRYIQTAESSLKALQALIEDTADATAPPQWLETKLQELQTLITDISTAGHKTE
;
A
#
# COMPACT_ATOMS: atom_id res chain seq x y z
N MET A 1 -4.75 -32.11 -2.43
CA MET A 1 -5.22 -31.08 -3.39
C MET A 1 -5.41 -29.67 -2.80
N CYS A 2 -5.18 -29.41 -1.50
CA CYS A 2 -5.54 -28.11 -0.89
C CYS A 2 -4.47 -26.99 -0.89
N LYS A 3 -3.21 -27.24 -1.26
CA LYS A 3 -2.15 -26.19 -1.22
C LYS A 3 -2.10 -25.28 -2.45
N GLY A 4 -2.61 -25.73 -3.59
CA GLY A 4 -2.60 -24.97 -4.85
C GLY A 4 -3.62 -23.82 -4.88
N ASP A 5 -4.77 -24.01 -4.23
CA ASP A 5 -5.83 -22.99 -4.19
C ASP A 5 -5.52 -21.86 -3.21
N GLU A 6 -4.82 -22.13 -2.10
CA GLU A 6 -4.34 -21.08 -1.20
C GLU A 6 -3.28 -20.19 -1.85
N ALA A 7 -2.37 -20.78 -2.64
CA ALA A 7 -1.36 -20.02 -3.38
C ALA A 7 -2.00 -19.14 -4.48
N ARG A 8 -2.99 -19.66 -5.21
CA ARG A 8 -3.75 -18.86 -6.21
C ARG A 8 -4.58 -17.75 -5.55
N LYS A 9 -5.13 -18.01 -4.36
CA LYS A 9 -5.85 -17.00 -3.57
C LYS A 9 -4.90 -15.94 -3.03
N ALA A 10 -3.67 -16.29 -2.64
CA ALA A 10 -2.62 -15.36 -2.21
C ALA A 10 -2.10 -14.48 -3.36
N ILE A 11 -1.95 -15.04 -4.57
CA ILE A 11 -1.52 -14.28 -5.76
C ILE A 11 -2.60 -13.26 -6.17
N ARG A 12 -3.88 -13.67 -6.26
CA ARG A 12 -5.00 -12.75 -6.52
C ARG A 12 -5.18 -11.68 -5.43
N ARG A 13 -4.80 -11.99 -4.17
CA ARG A 13 -4.78 -11.03 -3.05
C ARG A 13 -3.65 -10.00 -3.17
N SER A 14 -2.53 -10.36 -3.79
CA SER A 14 -1.43 -9.44 -4.07
C SER A 14 -1.75 -8.48 -5.23
N GLU A 15 -2.45 -8.96 -6.26
CA GLU A 15 -2.90 -8.13 -7.39
C GLU A 15 -3.96 -7.10 -6.98
N LYS A 16 -4.95 -7.48 -6.16
CA LYS A 16 -5.91 -6.51 -5.58
C LYS A 16 -5.25 -5.49 -4.65
N SER A 17 -4.10 -5.82 -4.06
CA SER A 17 -3.31 -4.88 -3.24
C SER A 17 -2.38 -4.00 -4.08
N ALA A 18 -2.05 -4.40 -5.32
CA ALA A 18 -1.32 -3.57 -6.27
C ALA A 18 -2.25 -2.50 -6.88
N ASP A 19 -3.51 -2.88 -7.13
CA ASP A 19 -4.55 -1.96 -7.63
C ASP A 19 -4.88 -0.82 -6.64
N SER A 20 -4.72 -1.04 -5.33
CA SER A 20 -4.78 0.03 -4.32
C SER A 20 -3.52 0.89 -4.24
N GLY A 21 -2.37 0.36 -4.68
CA GLY A 21 -1.07 1.06 -4.68
C GLY A 21 -0.95 2.09 -5.80
N VAL A 22 -1.55 1.82 -6.97
CA VAL A 22 -1.61 2.80 -8.07
C VAL A 22 -2.44 4.04 -7.67
N LYS A 23 -3.46 3.85 -6.82
CA LYS A 23 -4.38 4.92 -6.37
C LYS A 23 -3.82 5.80 -5.24
N THR A 24 -2.73 5.36 -4.59
CA THR A 24 -2.08 6.08 -3.48
C THR A 24 -0.58 6.18 -3.76
N CYS A 25 -0.21 6.80 -4.87
CA CYS A 25 1.18 7.09 -5.19
C CYS A 25 1.68 8.21 -4.27
N THR A 26 2.09 7.85 -3.05
CA THR A 26 2.90 8.70 -2.19
C THR A 26 4.32 8.70 -2.74
N ALA A 27 5.00 9.85 -2.67
CA ALA A 27 6.43 9.96 -2.93
C ALA A 27 7.24 9.26 -1.83
N GLU A 28 6.93 7.99 -1.56
CA GLU A 28 7.67 7.16 -0.62
C GLU A 28 9.03 6.84 -1.23
N CYS A 29 10.08 7.02 -0.43
CA CYS A 29 11.41 6.56 -0.79
C CYS A 29 11.32 5.06 -1.15
N TYR A 30 11.96 4.66 -2.25
CA TYR A 30 12.01 3.27 -2.74
C TYR A 30 12.29 2.26 -1.59
N GLN A 31 13.18 2.62 -0.68
CA GLN A 31 13.50 1.81 0.50
C GLN A 31 12.31 1.62 1.45
N ALA A 32 11.54 2.68 1.71
CA ALA A 32 10.34 2.62 2.54
C ALA A 32 9.25 1.74 1.90
N PHE A 33 9.08 1.83 0.58
CA PHE A 33 8.17 0.96 -0.17
C PHE A 33 8.55 -0.52 -0.03
N HIS A 34 9.84 -0.84 -0.24
CA HIS A 34 10.32 -2.23 -0.11
C HIS A 34 10.26 -2.75 1.33
N LEU A 35 10.57 -1.91 2.31
CA LEU A 35 10.42 -2.25 3.72
C LEU A 35 8.94 -2.51 4.07
N GLY A 36 8.04 -1.67 3.56
CA GLY A 36 6.60 -1.86 3.73
C GLY A 36 6.12 -3.18 3.11
N LEU A 37 6.62 -3.54 1.92
CA LEU A 37 6.30 -4.82 1.29
C LEU A 37 6.84 -6.02 2.08
N LEU A 38 8.05 -5.90 2.63
CA LEU A 38 8.63 -6.92 3.50
C LEU A 38 7.79 -7.09 4.77
N LEU A 39 7.43 -5.99 5.42
CA LEU A 39 6.62 -5.99 6.64
C LEU A 39 5.26 -6.66 6.40
N LYS A 40 4.58 -6.35 5.29
CA LYS A 40 3.32 -7.02 4.87
C LYS A 40 3.45 -8.53 4.83
N ARG A 41 4.59 -9.04 4.35
CA ARG A 41 4.86 -10.48 4.23
C ARG A 41 5.24 -11.10 5.56
N MET A 42 6.03 -10.41 6.37
CA MET A 42 6.52 -10.91 7.65
C MET A 42 5.41 -10.99 8.70
N VAL A 43 4.55 -9.97 8.82
CA VAL A 43 3.50 -9.94 9.86
C VAL A 43 2.58 -11.15 9.79
N PHE A 44 2.27 -11.62 8.57
CA PHE A 44 1.47 -12.83 8.36
C PHE A 44 2.14 -14.10 8.91
N LEU A 45 3.47 -14.14 8.99
CA LEU A 45 4.25 -15.28 9.49
C LEU A 45 4.55 -15.18 11.00
N MET A 46 4.18 -14.07 11.65
CA MET A 46 4.43 -13.85 13.07
C MET A 46 3.38 -14.57 13.93
N THR A 47 3.83 -15.09 15.06
CA THR A 47 2.92 -15.58 16.11
C THR A 47 2.20 -14.39 16.78
N PRO A 48 1.03 -14.60 17.40
CA PRO A 48 0.34 -13.53 18.13
C PRO A 48 1.20 -12.84 19.19
N HIS A 49 2.10 -13.59 19.84
CA HIS A 49 3.05 -13.04 20.80
C HIS A 49 4.02 -12.04 20.16
N HIS A 50 4.67 -12.41 19.05
CA HIS A 50 5.56 -11.49 18.34
C HIS A 50 4.82 -10.30 17.73
N GLN A 51 3.56 -10.49 17.30
CA GLN A 51 2.73 -9.38 16.82
C GLN A 51 2.43 -8.38 17.95
N MET A 52 2.21 -8.86 19.17
CA MET A 52 2.04 -7.98 20.33
C MET A 52 3.34 -7.27 20.71
N GLU A 53 4.50 -7.95 20.66
CA GLU A 53 5.80 -7.29 20.84
C GLU A 53 6.02 -6.16 19.83
N LEU A 54 5.57 -6.35 18.57
CA LEU A 54 5.62 -5.31 17.55
C LEU A 54 4.77 -4.10 17.94
N VAL A 55 3.57 -4.30 18.47
CA VAL A 55 2.72 -3.23 19.01
C VAL A 55 3.39 -2.52 20.18
N THR A 56 4.01 -3.27 21.09
CA THR A 56 4.71 -2.68 22.24
C THR A 56 5.92 -1.84 21.81
N ARG A 57 6.67 -2.28 20.80
CA ARG A 57 7.84 -1.55 20.28
C ARG A 57 7.48 -0.37 19.40
N PHE A 58 6.37 -0.47 18.66
CA PHE A 58 5.88 0.58 17.78
C PHE A 58 4.44 0.95 18.14
N PRO A 59 4.18 1.61 19.29
CA PRO A 59 2.83 1.91 19.71
C PRO A 59 2.03 2.67 18.63
N PRO A 60 0.86 2.16 18.20
CA PRO A 60 0.01 2.81 17.20
C PRO A 60 -0.57 4.14 17.68
N SER A 61 -0.52 4.39 19.00
CA SER A 61 -0.93 5.64 19.64
C SER A 61 0.11 6.76 19.51
N GLU A 62 1.28 6.49 18.95
CA GLU A 62 2.34 7.48 18.74
C GLU A 62 2.49 7.82 17.26
N GLU A 63 2.45 9.11 16.94
CA GLU A 63 2.45 9.59 15.56
C GLU A 63 3.70 9.17 14.76
N VAL A 64 4.86 9.11 15.43
CA VAL A 64 6.13 8.70 14.83
C VAL A 64 6.12 7.25 14.33
N ASN A 65 5.26 6.40 14.88
CA ASN A 65 5.16 4.98 14.55
C ASN A 65 4.07 4.70 13.50
N LEU A 66 3.23 5.68 13.17
CA LEU A 66 2.15 5.53 12.19
C LEU A 66 2.60 5.02 10.81
N PRO A 67 3.78 5.38 10.27
CA PRO A 67 4.26 4.82 9.01
C PRO A 67 4.38 3.29 9.02
N VAL A 68 4.75 2.69 10.15
CA VAL A 68 4.81 1.21 10.29
C VAL A 68 3.43 0.62 10.02
N TRP A 69 2.41 1.18 10.67
CA TRP A 69 1.04 0.65 10.61
C TRP A 69 0.33 0.89 9.27
N ARG A 70 0.77 1.86 8.47
CA ARG A 70 0.31 2.02 7.07
C ARG A 70 0.69 0.84 6.20
N HIS A 71 1.80 0.19 6.51
CA HIS A 71 2.27 -0.96 5.76
C HIS A 71 1.75 -2.27 6.34
N VAL A 72 1.18 -2.31 7.54
CA VAL A 72 0.60 -3.55 8.09
C VAL A 72 -0.84 -3.71 7.64
N LEU A 73 -1.17 -4.87 7.07
CA LEU A 73 -2.56 -5.20 6.75
C LEU A 73 -3.28 -5.67 8.03
N PRO A 74 -4.37 -5.01 8.47
CA PRO A 74 -5.08 -5.40 9.69
C PRO A 74 -5.52 -6.86 9.71
N ARG A 75 -5.97 -7.37 8.56
CA ARG A 75 -6.36 -8.77 8.35
C ARG A 75 -5.24 -9.80 8.60
N ALA A 76 -3.97 -9.38 8.62
CA ALA A 76 -2.82 -10.25 8.92
C ALA A 76 -2.54 -10.35 10.43
N LEU A 77 -3.15 -9.49 11.24
CA LEU A 77 -3.02 -9.48 12.70
C LEU A 77 -4.04 -10.43 13.34
N SER A 78 -3.64 -11.02 14.48
CA SER A 78 -4.56 -11.69 15.40
C SER A 78 -5.62 -10.71 15.92
N GLN A 79 -6.77 -11.21 16.35
CA GLN A 79 -7.90 -10.37 16.76
C GLN A 79 -7.52 -9.36 17.85
N ASP A 80 -6.85 -9.82 18.91
CA ASP A 80 -6.46 -8.96 20.03
C ASP A 80 -5.47 -7.87 19.62
N VAL A 81 -4.46 -8.23 18.81
CA VAL A 81 -3.46 -7.27 18.30
C VAL A 81 -4.13 -6.27 17.37
N ARG A 82 -5.01 -6.75 16.50
CA ARG A 82 -5.75 -5.90 15.57
C ARG A 82 -6.58 -4.86 16.32
N HIS A 83 -7.31 -5.26 17.36
CA HIS A 83 -8.11 -4.37 18.19
C HIS A 83 -7.25 -3.27 18.86
N HIS A 84 -6.05 -3.62 19.35
CA HIS A 84 -5.11 -2.64 19.90
C HIS A 84 -4.64 -1.62 18.85
N VAL A 85 -4.31 -2.09 17.65
CA VAL A 85 -3.87 -1.24 16.53
C VAL A 85 -4.97 -0.31 16.05
N GLU A 86 -6.17 -0.85 15.86
CA GLU A 86 -7.37 -0.11 15.49
C GLU A 86 -7.69 0.99 16.50
N THR A 87 -7.77 0.62 17.78
CA THR A 87 -8.10 1.57 18.86
C THR A 87 -7.02 2.64 18.98
N GLY A 88 -5.74 2.27 18.88
CA GLY A 88 -4.63 3.22 18.90
C GLY A 88 -4.71 4.23 17.76
N ILE A 89 -4.91 3.77 16.53
CA ILE A 89 -4.99 4.65 15.34
C ILE A 89 -6.21 5.57 15.41
N VAL A 90 -7.38 5.05 15.82
CA VAL A 90 -8.59 5.86 15.99
C VAL A 90 -8.40 6.91 17.09
N SER A 91 -7.72 6.56 18.19
CA SER A 91 -7.45 7.50 19.27
C SER A 91 -6.55 8.67 18.81
N VAL A 92 -5.51 8.40 18.03
CA VAL A 92 -4.61 9.42 17.49
C VAL A 92 -5.32 10.27 16.44
N ALA A 93 -6.16 9.66 15.59
CA ALA A 93 -6.97 10.38 14.60
C ALA A 93 -7.94 11.35 15.27
N GLN A 94 -8.64 10.91 16.31
CA GLN A 94 -9.53 11.77 17.08
C GLN A 94 -8.75 12.90 17.76
N LYS A 95 -7.59 12.60 18.35
CA LYS A 95 -6.74 13.60 19.00
C LYS A 95 -6.25 14.65 17.99
N ALA A 96 -5.68 14.24 16.87
CA ALA A 96 -5.17 15.14 15.84
C ALA A 96 -6.29 16.05 15.28
N LEU A 97 -7.49 15.50 15.10
CA LEU A 97 -8.66 16.29 14.70
C LEU A 97 -9.08 17.31 15.78
N THR A 98 -9.08 16.89 17.05
CA THR A 98 -9.42 17.77 18.18
C THR A 98 -8.39 18.89 18.33
N ASP A 99 -7.10 18.58 18.18
CA ASP A 99 -6.01 19.56 18.22
C ASP A 99 -6.09 20.54 17.05
N TRP A 100 -6.47 20.06 15.86
CA TRP A 100 -6.71 20.92 14.70
C TRP A 100 -7.90 21.86 14.91
N GLN A 101 -9.00 21.36 15.48
CA GLN A 101 -10.18 22.14 15.85
C GLN A 101 -9.85 23.20 16.91
N ASN A 102 -9.18 22.81 18.00
CA ASN A 102 -8.75 23.71 19.07
C ASN A 102 -7.75 24.76 18.57
N GLY A 103 -6.94 24.40 17.56
CA GLY A 103 -6.05 25.32 16.87
C GLY A 103 -6.74 26.29 15.92
N GLY A 104 -8.07 26.22 15.77
CA GLY A 104 -8.87 27.08 14.89
C GLY A 104 -8.74 26.71 13.41
N TYR A 105 -8.60 25.43 13.09
CA TYR A 105 -8.51 24.90 11.71
C TYR A 105 -7.37 25.49 10.88
N LYS A 106 -6.25 25.84 11.51
CA LYS A 106 -5.07 26.38 10.81
C LYS A 106 -4.47 25.36 9.85
N LEU A 107 -4.11 25.82 8.64
CA LEU A 107 -3.50 24.98 7.60
C LEU A 107 -2.18 24.31 8.03
N GLY A 108 -1.43 24.92 8.96
CA GLY A 108 -0.15 24.39 9.43
C GLY A 108 -0.22 23.02 10.09
N HIS A 109 -1.38 22.64 10.66
CA HIS A 109 -1.56 21.33 11.31
C HIS A 109 -2.15 20.26 10.38
N VAL A 110 -2.54 20.62 9.14
CA VAL A 110 -3.24 19.70 8.23
C VAL A 110 -2.32 18.56 7.76
N ASN A 111 -1.02 18.79 7.62
CA ASN A 111 -0.07 17.73 7.26
C ASN A 111 -0.05 16.60 8.31
N GLN A 112 -0.08 16.97 9.60
CA GLN A 112 -0.15 16.00 10.70
C GLN A 112 -1.48 15.22 10.64
N LEU A 113 -2.58 15.91 10.40
CA LEU A 113 -3.88 15.27 10.19
C LEU A 113 -3.85 14.28 9.01
N ASN A 114 -3.28 14.66 7.87
CA ASN A 114 -3.16 13.79 6.68
C ASN A 114 -2.34 12.53 6.97
N VAL A 115 -1.24 12.68 7.74
CA VAL A 115 -0.43 11.55 8.21
C VAL A 115 -1.28 10.56 9.01
N VAL A 116 -2.13 11.06 9.90
CA VAL A 116 -2.98 10.19 10.72
C VAL A 116 -4.13 9.58 9.92
N LEU A 117 -4.75 10.35 9.02
CA LEU A 117 -5.82 9.88 8.14
C LEU A 117 -5.35 8.80 7.16
N LEU A 118 -4.11 8.88 6.67
CA LEU A 118 -3.50 7.81 5.89
C LEU A 118 -3.46 6.48 6.66
N SER A 119 -3.07 6.52 7.93
CA SER A 119 -3.05 5.33 8.78
C SER A 119 -4.45 4.84 9.10
N LEU A 120 -5.41 5.74 9.31
CA LEU A 120 -6.81 5.39 9.51
C LEU A 120 -7.39 4.71 8.25
N LEU A 121 -7.10 5.22 7.06
CA LEU A 121 -7.52 4.61 5.79
C LEU A 121 -6.99 3.18 5.65
N ALA A 122 -5.72 2.92 5.99
CA ALA A 122 -5.14 1.58 5.94
C ALA A 122 -5.89 0.59 6.85
N VAL A 123 -6.33 1.05 8.02
CA VAL A 123 -7.14 0.24 8.95
C VAL A 123 -8.52 -0.02 8.38
N VAL A 124 -9.20 1.01 7.88
CA VAL A 124 -10.54 0.93 7.31
C VAL A 124 -10.57 0.00 6.09
N GLN A 125 -9.59 0.07 5.21
CA GLN A 125 -9.47 -0.81 4.03
C GLN A 125 -9.24 -2.28 4.40
N GLY A 126 -8.66 -2.54 5.58
CA GLY A 126 -8.41 -3.89 6.08
C GLY A 126 -9.62 -4.57 6.72
N GLN A 127 -10.73 -3.85 6.95
CA GLN A 127 -11.90 -4.38 7.63
C GLN A 127 -12.79 -5.22 6.72
N SER A 128 -13.20 -6.38 7.23
CA SER A 128 -14.27 -7.19 6.62
C SER A 128 -15.57 -7.16 7.42
N SER A 129 -15.49 -6.93 8.73
CA SER A 129 -16.63 -6.93 9.66
C SER A 129 -16.25 -6.15 10.92
N PRO A 130 -16.34 -4.82 10.87
CA PRO A 130 -15.93 -3.98 12.00
C PRO A 130 -16.90 -4.08 13.18
N GLU A 131 -16.38 -3.90 14.39
CA GLU A 131 -17.20 -3.77 15.60
C GLU A 131 -17.99 -2.46 15.57
N GLU A 132 -19.25 -2.47 16.02
CA GLU A 132 -20.14 -1.29 15.98
C GLU A 132 -19.52 -0.06 16.65
N GLN A 133 -18.90 -0.25 17.81
CA GLN A 133 -18.26 0.84 18.56
C GLN A 133 -17.08 1.47 17.81
N TRP A 134 -16.32 0.65 17.06
CA TRP A 134 -15.24 1.14 16.21
C TRP A 134 -15.80 1.97 15.06
N VAL A 135 -16.85 1.48 14.38
CA VAL A 135 -17.51 2.21 13.29
C VAL A 135 -18.01 3.57 13.77
N LEU A 136 -18.69 3.62 14.92
CA LEU A 136 -19.17 4.88 15.50
C LEU A 136 -18.03 5.88 15.77
N SER A 137 -16.88 5.39 16.25
CA SER A 137 -15.72 6.23 16.54
C SER A 137 -15.10 6.81 15.26
N VAL A 138 -15.00 6.01 14.21
CA VAL A 138 -14.52 6.47 12.89
C VAL A 138 -15.54 7.41 12.23
N MET A 139 -16.84 7.12 12.35
CA MET A 139 -17.91 7.97 11.85
C MET A 139 -17.90 9.35 12.48
N ARG A 140 -17.65 9.46 13.79
CA ARG A 140 -17.48 10.76 14.42
C ARG A 140 -16.38 11.59 13.76
N ILE A 141 -15.23 10.98 13.47
CA ILE A 141 -14.10 11.64 12.79
C ILE A 141 -14.50 12.07 11.37
N VAL A 142 -15.10 11.15 10.59
CA VAL A 142 -15.54 11.40 9.21
C VAL A 142 -16.56 12.53 9.15
N THR A 143 -17.59 12.50 10.00
CA THR A 143 -18.62 13.55 10.08
C THR A 143 -18.01 14.90 10.42
N GLN A 144 -17.16 14.97 11.45
CA GLN A 144 -16.49 16.21 11.86
C GLN A 144 -15.61 16.80 10.73
N LEU A 145 -14.91 15.94 9.99
CA LEU A 145 -14.10 16.37 8.85
C LEU A 145 -14.96 16.89 7.70
N TRP A 146 -16.04 16.21 7.33
CA TRP A 146 -16.93 16.69 6.27
C TRP A 146 -17.56 18.05 6.60
N LEU A 147 -17.90 18.28 7.87
CA LEU A 147 -18.46 19.56 8.32
C LEU A 147 -17.47 20.73 8.18
N CYS A 148 -16.16 20.48 8.17
CA CYS A 148 -15.16 21.54 7.97
C CYS A 148 -14.63 21.63 6.53
N MET A 149 -14.99 20.70 5.63
CA MET A 149 -14.56 20.76 4.23
C MET A 149 -15.40 21.77 3.44
N SER A 150 -14.72 22.62 2.67
CA SER A 150 -15.33 23.55 1.71
C SER A 150 -14.63 23.45 0.36
N SER A 151 -15.41 23.48 -0.72
CA SER A 151 -14.90 23.39 -2.10
C SER A 151 -13.88 24.48 -2.40
N ASP A 152 -14.15 25.71 -1.95
CA ASP A 152 -13.34 26.89 -2.25
C ASP A 152 -11.93 26.79 -1.63
N GLN A 153 -11.85 26.27 -0.40
CA GLN A 153 -10.56 26.11 0.31
C GLN A 153 -9.76 24.94 -0.25
N VAL A 154 -10.42 23.85 -0.62
CA VAL A 154 -9.77 22.67 -1.22
C VAL A 154 -9.13 23.02 -2.56
N GLN A 155 -9.76 23.89 -3.35
CA GLN A 155 -9.17 24.37 -4.62
C GLN A 155 -7.94 25.24 -4.38
N THR A 156 -7.99 26.08 -3.36
CA THR A 156 -6.92 27.05 -3.06
C THR A 156 -5.68 26.38 -2.44
N HIS A 157 -5.87 25.30 -1.67
CA HIS A 157 -4.81 24.71 -0.85
C HIS A 157 -4.59 23.22 -1.17
N PRO A 158 -3.47 22.85 -1.83
CA PRO A 158 -3.17 21.46 -2.19
C PRO A 158 -3.14 20.48 -1.00
N VAL A 159 -2.76 20.96 0.18
CA VAL A 159 -2.73 20.15 1.41
C VAL A 159 -4.13 19.65 1.79
N LEU A 160 -5.18 20.46 1.54
CA LEU A 160 -6.57 20.07 1.76
C LEU A 160 -7.09 19.12 0.68
N GLN A 161 -6.53 19.12 -0.52
CA GLN A 161 -6.86 18.11 -1.55
C GLN A 161 -6.45 16.72 -1.10
N CYS A 162 -5.28 16.58 -0.46
CA CYS A 162 -4.86 15.33 0.15
C CYS A 162 -5.82 14.91 1.28
N THR A 163 -6.22 15.84 2.15
CA THR A 163 -7.22 15.56 3.21
C THR A 163 -8.53 15.07 2.61
N LEU A 164 -9.03 15.74 1.58
CA LEU A 164 -10.27 15.38 0.91
C LEU A 164 -10.16 14.02 0.20
N GLN A 165 -9.05 13.74 -0.46
CA GLN A 165 -8.79 12.43 -1.09
C GLN A 165 -8.90 11.30 -0.06
N LEU A 166 -8.24 11.45 1.09
CA LEU A 166 -8.29 10.47 2.18
C LEU A 166 -9.70 10.34 2.75
N LEU A 167 -10.38 11.47 2.96
CA LEU A 167 -11.74 11.50 3.47
C LEU A 167 -12.72 10.80 2.51
N LEU A 168 -12.59 11.01 1.20
CA LEU A 168 -13.39 10.34 0.16
C LEU A 168 -13.15 8.82 0.18
N SER A 169 -11.89 8.39 0.20
CA SER A 169 -11.56 6.95 0.24
C SER A 169 -12.03 6.27 1.53
N ILE A 170 -11.93 6.93 2.69
CA ILE A 170 -12.48 6.41 3.95
C ILE A 170 -14.02 6.33 3.85
N SER A 171 -14.64 7.41 3.37
CA SER A 171 -16.10 7.50 3.24
C SER A 171 -16.66 6.44 2.28
N ALA A 172 -15.95 6.13 1.19
CA ALA A 172 -16.34 5.11 0.24
C ALA A 172 -16.42 3.70 0.85
N LYS A 173 -15.56 3.40 1.84
CA LYS A 173 -15.57 2.12 2.55
C LYS A 173 -16.68 2.04 3.60
N LEU A 174 -17.00 3.17 4.23
CA LEU A 174 -17.96 3.25 5.32
C LEU A 174 -19.32 3.79 4.88
N VAL A 175 -19.56 3.89 3.58
CA VAL A 175 -20.71 4.61 2.99
C VAL A 175 -22.07 4.21 3.56
N LYS A 176 -22.25 2.95 3.96
CA LYS A 176 -23.50 2.42 4.55
C LYS A 176 -23.80 2.99 5.94
N ASP A 177 -22.76 3.38 6.67
CA ASP A 177 -22.83 3.87 8.04
C ASP A 177 -22.81 5.40 8.11
N ILE A 178 -22.65 6.09 6.97
CA ILE A 178 -22.59 7.54 6.89
C ILE A 178 -24.01 8.13 6.94
N GLU A 179 -24.18 9.16 7.75
CA GLU A 179 -25.43 9.91 7.85
C GLU A 179 -25.78 10.59 6.51
N PRO A 180 -27.07 10.61 6.10
CA PRO A 180 -27.49 11.20 4.83
C PRO A 180 -27.09 12.67 4.63
N GLN A 181 -27.03 13.45 5.70
CA GLN A 181 -26.59 14.85 5.67
C GLN A 181 -25.09 14.99 5.35
N VAL A 182 -24.27 14.05 5.83
CA VAL A 182 -22.84 14.01 5.52
C VAL A 182 -22.62 13.61 4.06
N VAL A 183 -23.43 12.66 3.55
CA VAL A 183 -23.44 12.32 2.12
C VAL A 183 -23.81 13.54 1.26
N TYR A 184 -24.84 14.29 1.66
CA TYR A 184 -25.21 15.54 0.97
C TYR A 184 -24.03 16.51 0.89
N GLN A 185 -23.36 16.78 2.02
CA GLN A 185 -22.20 17.66 2.07
C GLN A 185 -21.05 17.16 1.20
N ALA A 186 -20.79 15.85 1.21
CA ALA A 186 -19.75 15.23 0.39
C ALA A 186 -20.04 15.38 -1.11
N VAL A 187 -21.26 15.05 -1.54
CA VAL A 187 -21.69 15.18 -2.94
C VAL A 187 -21.65 16.64 -3.38
N PHE A 188 -22.09 17.58 -2.54
CA PHE A 188 -22.03 19.01 -2.84
C PHE A 188 -20.59 19.51 -3.03
N CYS A 189 -19.68 19.11 -2.14
CA CYS A 189 -18.26 19.48 -2.22
C CYS A 189 -17.62 18.91 -3.50
N VAL A 190 -17.91 17.65 -3.83
CA VAL A 190 -17.38 16.96 -5.02
C VAL A 190 -17.94 17.55 -6.32
N ASP A 191 -19.23 17.90 -6.37
CA ASP A 191 -19.88 18.54 -7.53
C ASP A 191 -19.21 19.86 -7.91
N ALA A 192 -18.92 20.70 -6.91
CA ALA A 192 -18.19 21.94 -7.10
C ALA A 192 -16.75 21.72 -7.59
N LEU A 193 -16.11 20.62 -7.17
CA LEU A 193 -14.74 20.26 -7.57
C LEU A 193 -14.67 19.65 -8.97
N ALA A 194 -15.58 18.74 -9.31
CA ALA A 194 -15.60 18.06 -10.61
C ALA A 194 -15.99 18.99 -11.76
N SER A 195 -16.78 20.03 -11.47
CA SER A 195 -17.08 21.11 -12.42
C SER A 195 -15.85 21.95 -12.78
N GLN A 196 -14.74 21.77 -12.05
CA GLN A 196 -13.49 22.48 -12.26
C GLN A 196 -12.36 21.49 -12.57
N LYS A 197 -11.29 21.94 -13.21
CA LYS A 197 -10.15 21.06 -13.52
C LYS A 197 -9.39 20.75 -12.23
N CYS A 198 -9.55 19.52 -11.74
CA CYS A 198 -8.92 19.04 -10.51
C CYS A 198 -7.78 18.04 -10.80
N ALA A 199 -6.94 17.74 -9.81
CA ALA A 199 -5.90 16.73 -9.92
C ALA A 199 -6.49 15.32 -10.10
N ASP A 200 -5.91 14.52 -11.02
CA ASP A 200 -6.36 13.17 -11.36
C ASP A 200 -6.49 12.25 -10.13
N GLN A 201 -5.54 12.34 -9.18
CA GLN A 201 -5.57 11.54 -7.95
C GLN A 201 -6.80 11.80 -7.09
N LEU A 202 -7.27 13.05 -7.04
CA LEU A 202 -8.49 13.40 -6.33
C LEU A 202 -9.71 12.89 -7.07
N LEU A 203 -9.74 13.00 -8.41
CA LEU A 203 -10.82 12.46 -9.24
C LEU A 203 -10.93 10.93 -9.13
N LEU A 204 -9.82 10.21 -8.99
CA LEU A 204 -9.85 8.77 -8.72
C LEU A 204 -10.51 8.43 -7.38
N ALA A 205 -10.25 9.21 -6.31
CA ALA A 205 -10.92 9.04 -5.03
C ALA A 205 -12.41 9.43 -5.09
N VAL A 206 -12.75 10.46 -5.87
CA VAL A 206 -14.13 10.82 -6.19
C VAL A 206 -14.85 9.65 -6.85
N LEU A 207 -14.27 9.03 -7.88
CA LEU A 207 -14.86 7.88 -8.57
C LEU A 207 -15.07 6.68 -7.65
N GLU A 208 -14.12 6.38 -6.76
CA GLU A 208 -14.29 5.33 -5.74
C GLU A 208 -15.48 5.64 -4.81
N PHE A 209 -15.62 6.90 -4.38
CA PHE A 209 -16.74 7.34 -3.56
C PHE A 209 -18.07 7.26 -4.31
N LEU A 210 -18.16 7.79 -5.53
CA LEU A 210 -19.37 7.76 -6.35
C LEU A 210 -19.85 6.32 -6.63
N GLY A 211 -18.94 5.41 -6.97
CA GLY A 211 -19.27 4.00 -7.17
C GLY A 211 -19.82 3.33 -5.90
N SER A 212 -19.42 3.81 -4.72
CA SER A 212 -19.91 3.29 -3.45
C SER A 212 -21.31 3.79 -3.07
N LEU A 213 -21.75 4.95 -3.58
CA LEU A 213 -23.03 5.58 -3.25
C LEU A 213 -24.25 4.76 -3.72
N GLY A 214 -24.08 3.79 -4.61
CA GLY A 214 -25.17 2.89 -4.98
C GLY A 214 -25.65 2.05 -3.79
N LYS A 215 -24.81 1.88 -2.77
CA LYS A 215 -25.12 1.05 -1.59
C LYS A 215 -26.04 1.73 -0.57
N ILE A 216 -26.31 3.02 -0.72
CA ILE A 216 -27.10 3.80 0.23
C ILE A 216 -28.50 4.08 -0.31
N PHE A 217 -29.47 4.07 0.60
CA PHE A 217 -30.78 4.62 0.33
C PHE A 217 -30.77 6.09 0.74
N VAL A 218 -31.09 6.99 -0.20
CA VAL A 218 -31.15 8.43 0.05
C VAL A 218 -32.56 8.76 0.52
N PRO A 219 -32.75 9.37 1.70
CA PRO A 219 -34.07 9.75 2.20
C PRO A 219 -34.79 10.78 1.29
N PRO A 220 -36.12 10.69 1.14
CA PRO A 220 -36.90 11.49 0.18
C PRO A 220 -36.80 13.01 0.40
N ASP A 221 -36.54 13.44 1.63
CA ASP A 221 -36.33 14.82 2.05
C ASP A 221 -35.11 15.49 1.40
N ILE A 222 -34.08 14.71 1.05
CA ILE A 222 -32.85 15.23 0.43
C ILE A 222 -32.62 14.71 -1.01
N GLN A 223 -33.43 13.76 -1.48
CA GLN A 223 -33.31 13.16 -2.82
C GLN A 223 -33.32 14.22 -3.94
N SER A 224 -34.24 15.19 -3.86
CA SER A 224 -34.39 16.24 -4.88
C SER A 224 -33.13 17.12 -5.05
N GLN A 225 -32.26 17.14 -4.04
CA GLN A 225 -31.02 17.92 -4.06
C GLN A 225 -29.80 17.07 -4.40
N ILE A 226 -29.78 15.79 -4.00
CA ILE A 226 -28.64 14.88 -4.22
C ILE A 226 -28.70 14.23 -5.60
N LEU A 227 -29.84 13.66 -5.99
CA LEU A 227 -29.90 12.78 -7.17
C LEU A 227 -29.59 13.52 -8.48
N PRO A 228 -30.11 14.74 -8.73
CA PRO A 228 -29.71 15.49 -9.93
C PRO A 228 -28.22 15.83 -9.98
N ARG A 229 -27.61 16.12 -8.83
CA ARG A 229 -26.16 16.38 -8.72
C ARG A 229 -25.36 15.13 -9.00
N LEU A 230 -25.80 13.99 -8.48
CA LEU A 230 -25.17 12.70 -8.73
C LEU A 230 -25.21 12.34 -10.23
N SER A 231 -26.36 12.58 -10.88
CA SER A 231 -26.51 12.41 -12.34
C SER A 231 -25.55 13.31 -13.11
N SER A 232 -25.48 14.58 -12.74
CA SER A 232 -24.57 15.56 -13.33
C SER A 232 -23.11 15.16 -13.16
N LEU A 233 -22.71 14.76 -11.95
CA LEU A 233 -21.37 14.30 -11.61
C LEU A 233 -20.93 13.12 -12.47
N PHE A 234 -21.77 12.08 -12.57
CA PHE A 234 -21.50 10.94 -13.45
C PHE A 234 -21.41 11.37 -14.91
N GLY A 235 -22.27 12.27 -15.37
CA GLY A 235 -22.20 12.84 -16.70
C GLY A 235 -20.85 13.52 -16.99
N VAL A 236 -20.35 14.33 -16.06
CA VAL A 236 -19.06 15.05 -16.17
C VAL A 236 -17.89 14.06 -16.22
N VAL A 237 -17.80 13.13 -15.28
CA VAL A 237 -16.66 12.19 -15.21
C VAL A 237 -16.66 11.17 -16.34
N LEU A 238 -17.83 10.76 -16.84
CA LEU A 238 -17.94 9.88 -18.00
C LEU A 238 -17.60 10.59 -19.32
N ALA A 239 -17.74 11.91 -19.37
CA ALA A 239 -17.33 12.74 -20.51
C ALA A 239 -15.82 13.08 -20.50
N ASP A 240 -15.07 12.64 -19.47
CA ASP A 240 -13.64 12.91 -19.39
C ASP A 240 -12.87 12.29 -20.57
N THR A 241 -11.84 13.00 -21.02
CA THR A 241 -11.01 12.62 -22.18
C THR A 241 -9.78 11.81 -21.79
N CYS A 242 -9.35 11.88 -20.52
CA CYS A 242 -8.25 11.09 -19.99
C CYS A 242 -8.67 9.63 -19.93
N TRP A 243 -7.96 8.75 -20.66
CA TRP A 243 -8.32 7.33 -20.76
C TRP A 243 -8.36 6.63 -19.39
N LEU A 244 -7.45 6.99 -18.47
CA LEU A 244 -7.37 6.39 -17.14
C LEU A 244 -8.60 6.77 -16.29
N LEU A 245 -8.93 8.06 -16.26
CA LEU A 245 -10.10 8.56 -15.54
C LEU A 245 -11.38 8.04 -16.17
N HIS A 246 -11.48 8.02 -17.50
CA HIS A 246 -12.62 7.48 -18.22
C HIS A 246 -12.85 5.99 -17.91
N GLN A 247 -11.79 5.18 -17.89
CA GLN A 247 -11.89 3.76 -17.53
C GLN A 247 -12.39 3.57 -16.09
N HIS A 248 -11.86 4.35 -15.14
CA HIS A 248 -12.35 4.30 -13.76
C HIS A 248 -13.76 4.87 -13.60
N ALA A 249 -14.16 5.83 -14.44
CA ALA A 249 -15.51 6.37 -14.47
C ALA A 249 -16.52 5.32 -14.93
N LEU A 250 -16.18 4.57 -15.99
CA LEU A 250 -16.97 3.42 -16.46
C LEU A 250 -17.10 2.34 -15.37
N GLU A 251 -16.00 2.01 -14.69
CA GLU A 251 -15.99 1.05 -13.60
C GLU A 251 -16.88 1.52 -12.43
N ALA A 252 -16.70 2.76 -11.96
CA ALA A 252 -17.47 3.34 -10.87
C ALA A 252 -18.96 3.44 -11.21
N PHE A 253 -19.30 3.88 -12.42
CA PHE A 253 -20.67 3.95 -12.89
C PHE A 253 -21.33 2.57 -12.97
N SER A 254 -20.60 1.57 -13.49
CA SER A 254 -21.09 0.18 -13.52
C SER A 254 -21.34 -0.36 -12.11
N GLN A 255 -20.41 -0.12 -11.17
CA GLN A 255 -20.57 -0.54 -9.78
C GLN A 255 -21.77 0.14 -9.12
N PHE A 256 -21.97 1.43 -9.37
CA PHE A 256 -23.12 2.17 -8.89
C PHE A 256 -24.44 1.62 -9.46
N ALA A 257 -24.51 1.47 -10.78
CA ALA A 257 -25.70 1.02 -11.51
C ALA A 257 -26.13 -0.40 -11.13
N GLU A 258 -25.19 -1.28 -10.76
CA GLU A 258 -25.48 -2.66 -10.36
C GLU A 258 -26.24 -2.76 -9.03
N VAL A 259 -26.02 -1.82 -8.11
CA VAL A 259 -26.52 -1.95 -6.72
C VAL A 259 -27.46 -0.82 -6.26
N THR A 260 -27.57 0.25 -7.04
CA THR A 260 -28.40 1.41 -6.69
C THR A 260 -29.90 1.13 -6.79
N ASN A 261 -30.67 1.73 -5.88
CA ASN A 261 -32.13 1.77 -5.97
C ASN A 261 -32.65 3.02 -6.71
N HIS A 262 -31.76 3.95 -7.07
CA HIS A 262 -32.11 5.23 -7.70
C HIS A 262 -31.84 5.17 -9.20
N GLU A 263 -32.64 4.39 -9.94
CA GLU A 263 -32.46 4.15 -11.38
C GLU A 263 -32.54 5.43 -12.23
N GLU A 264 -33.27 6.45 -11.76
CA GLU A 264 -33.35 7.76 -12.39
C GLU A 264 -31.97 8.41 -12.59
N VAL A 265 -31.04 8.21 -11.64
CA VAL A 265 -29.66 8.70 -11.74
C VAL A 265 -28.97 8.10 -12.96
N ILE A 266 -29.15 6.80 -13.19
CA ILE A 266 -28.56 6.08 -14.33
C ILE A 266 -29.07 6.69 -15.64
N SER A 267 -30.40 6.86 -15.75
CA SER A 267 -31.02 7.40 -16.96
C SER A 267 -30.59 8.83 -17.29
N GLN A 268 -30.48 9.69 -16.27
CA GLN A 268 -30.13 11.09 -16.43
C GLN A 268 -28.63 11.28 -16.70
N SER A 269 -27.78 10.43 -16.12
CA SER A 269 -26.32 10.45 -16.37
C SER A 269 -25.96 10.14 -17.83
N LEU A 270 -26.81 9.38 -18.53
CA LEU A 270 -26.59 8.92 -19.92
C LEU A 270 -27.40 9.72 -20.96
N SER A 271 -27.69 10.99 -20.66
CA SER A 271 -28.43 11.87 -21.56
C SER A 271 -27.68 12.20 -22.86
N VAL A 272 -26.35 12.10 -22.87
CA VAL A 272 -25.50 12.31 -24.05
C VAL A 272 -25.27 10.97 -24.78
N GLU A 273 -25.66 10.90 -26.05
CA GLU A 273 -25.64 9.64 -26.81
C GLU A 273 -24.21 9.09 -27.02
N GLU A 274 -23.20 9.95 -27.14
CA GLU A 274 -21.79 9.53 -27.21
C GLU A 274 -21.37 8.79 -25.93
N THR A 275 -21.62 9.38 -24.76
CA THR A 275 -21.32 8.80 -23.45
C THR A 275 -22.06 7.49 -23.25
N LYS A 276 -23.36 7.47 -23.57
CA LYS A 276 -24.19 6.27 -23.52
C LYS A 276 -23.63 5.15 -24.40
N THR A 277 -23.18 5.46 -25.61
CA THR A 277 -22.56 4.46 -26.51
C THR A 277 -21.29 3.88 -25.88
N LYS A 278 -20.41 4.71 -25.30
CA LYS A 278 -19.20 4.24 -24.61
C LYS A 278 -19.53 3.33 -23.42
N VAL A 279 -20.51 3.70 -22.61
CA VAL A 279 -20.98 2.91 -21.46
C VAL A 279 -21.57 1.57 -21.92
N VAL A 280 -22.43 1.57 -22.94
CA VAL A 280 -23.01 0.35 -23.50
C VAL A 280 -21.91 -0.56 -24.04
N ASN A 281 -20.92 -0.03 -24.76
CA ASN A 281 -19.79 -0.80 -25.28
C ASN A 281 -18.94 -1.44 -24.17
N TYR A 282 -18.74 -0.71 -23.06
CA TYR A 282 -18.05 -1.22 -21.89
C TYR A 282 -18.81 -2.38 -21.25
N LEU A 283 -20.11 -2.21 -21.00
CA LEU A 283 -20.96 -3.22 -20.35
C LEU A 283 -21.17 -4.47 -21.21
N SER A 284 -21.32 -4.31 -22.53
CA SER A 284 -21.42 -5.43 -23.48
C SER A 284 -20.08 -6.15 -23.66
N LYS A 285 -18.99 -5.61 -23.09
CA LYS A 285 -17.61 -6.06 -23.32
C LYS A 285 -17.28 -6.15 -24.80
N THR A 286 -17.94 -5.34 -25.64
CA THR A 286 -17.52 -5.20 -27.03
C THR A 286 -16.11 -4.63 -27.01
N VAL A 287 -15.15 -5.49 -27.29
CA VAL A 287 -13.76 -5.09 -27.45
C VAL A 287 -13.75 -4.07 -28.58
N ASN A 288 -13.24 -2.86 -28.30
CA ASN A 288 -12.98 -1.88 -29.35
C ASN A 288 -12.28 -2.57 -30.52
N ALA A 289 -12.63 -2.19 -31.75
CA ALA A 289 -12.10 -2.78 -32.98
C ALA A 289 -10.61 -3.12 -32.80
N GLN A 290 -10.29 -4.41 -33.00
CA GLN A 290 -8.97 -4.98 -32.74
C GLN A 290 -7.90 -4.06 -33.33
N GLU A 291 -7.09 -3.45 -32.45
CA GLU A 291 -6.03 -2.52 -32.84
C GLU A 291 -5.19 -3.17 -33.94
N ASP A 292 -5.05 -2.47 -35.06
CA ASP A 292 -4.25 -2.96 -36.18
C ASP A 292 -2.81 -3.22 -35.72
N ALA A 293 -2.20 -4.29 -36.25
CA ALA A 293 -0.90 -4.77 -35.79
C ALA A 293 0.20 -3.71 -35.92
N GLU A 294 0.12 -2.84 -36.93
CA GLU A 294 1.07 -1.76 -37.15
C GLU A 294 0.90 -0.63 -36.15
N SER A 295 -0.35 -0.26 -35.86
CA SER A 295 -0.69 0.75 -34.84
C SER A 295 -0.26 0.30 -33.45
N ARG A 296 -0.47 -0.99 -33.12
CA ARG A 296 -0.02 -1.60 -31.87
C ARG A 296 1.49 -1.59 -31.73
N LEU A 297 2.22 -1.91 -32.82
CA LEU A 297 3.68 -1.90 -32.82
C LEU A 297 4.23 -0.48 -32.60
N GLN A 298 3.61 0.52 -33.22
CA GLN A 298 4.01 1.92 -33.03
C GLN A 298 3.77 2.39 -31.60
N ARG A 299 2.61 2.06 -31.01
CA ARG A 299 2.32 2.36 -29.60
C ARG A 299 3.31 1.69 -28.65
N LEU A 300 3.60 0.41 -28.84
CA LEU A 300 4.59 -0.31 -28.03
C LEU A 300 5.98 0.31 -28.13
N LYS A 301 6.42 0.74 -29.33
CA LYS A 301 7.71 1.46 -29.46
C LYS A 301 7.75 2.75 -28.64
N VAL A 302 6.66 3.53 -28.66
CA VAL A 302 6.55 4.76 -27.86
C VAL A 302 6.53 4.43 -26.36
N GLU A 303 5.71 3.47 -25.93
CA GLU A 303 5.63 3.04 -24.52
C GLU A 303 6.99 2.51 -24.02
N THR A 304 7.69 1.68 -24.81
CA THR A 304 9.03 1.17 -24.46
C THR A 304 10.01 2.31 -24.26
N SER A 305 10.06 3.29 -25.16
CA SER A 305 10.96 4.45 -25.02
C SER A 305 10.69 5.28 -23.77
N GLN A 306 9.41 5.43 -23.37
CA GLN A 306 9.03 6.15 -22.16
C GLN A 306 9.40 5.37 -20.89
N ILE A 307 9.23 4.05 -20.91
CA ILE A 307 9.61 3.15 -19.80
C ILE A 307 11.12 3.16 -19.63
N GLU A 308 11.89 3.05 -20.71
CA GLU A 308 13.36 3.12 -20.69
C GLU A 308 13.82 4.47 -20.12
N GLN A 309 13.28 5.58 -20.59
CA GLN A 309 13.61 6.90 -20.06
C GLN A 309 13.24 7.07 -18.58
N HIS A 310 12.12 6.49 -18.14
CA HIS A 310 11.73 6.51 -16.74
C HIS A 310 12.69 5.67 -15.87
N ASN A 311 13.08 4.49 -16.34
CA ASN A 311 14.03 3.62 -15.66
C ASN A 311 15.41 4.28 -15.55
N GLU A 312 15.89 4.91 -16.63
CA GLU A 312 17.15 5.69 -16.62
C GLU A 312 17.09 6.83 -15.60
N LYS A 313 15.99 7.57 -15.52
CA LYS A 313 15.81 8.63 -14.50
C LYS A 313 15.83 8.07 -13.08
N LEU A 314 15.28 6.88 -12.86
CA LEU A 314 15.28 6.22 -11.55
C LEU A 314 16.69 5.77 -11.14
N GLU A 315 17.50 5.29 -12.09
CA GLU A 315 18.89 4.91 -11.81
C GLU A 315 19.81 6.13 -11.63
N ILE A 316 19.65 7.20 -12.41
CA ILE A 316 20.45 8.43 -12.25
C ILE A 316 20.13 9.18 -10.95
N ASN A 317 18.87 9.17 -10.50
CA ASN A 317 18.50 9.78 -9.21
C ASN A 317 19.07 9.04 -7.99
N ARG A 318 19.50 7.78 -8.12
CA ARG A 318 20.24 7.08 -7.06
C ARG A 318 21.62 7.69 -6.84
N GLU A 319 22.30 8.11 -7.91
CA GLU A 319 23.65 8.64 -7.84
C GLU A 319 23.68 10.05 -7.20
N ASN A 320 22.67 10.88 -7.47
CA ASN A 320 22.59 12.24 -6.94
C ASN A 320 22.25 12.34 -5.43
N VAL A 321 21.70 11.27 -4.83
CA VAL A 321 21.39 11.22 -3.37
C VAL A 321 22.57 10.65 -2.56
N CYS A 322 23.52 9.96 -3.19
CA CYS A 322 24.63 9.29 -2.50
C CYS A 322 25.87 10.17 -2.27
N HIS A 323 25.92 11.39 -2.83
CA HIS A 323 27.06 12.30 -2.66
C HIS A 323 26.95 13.23 -1.44
N LYS A 324 26.72 12.68 -0.24
CA LYS A 324 27.20 13.29 1.02
C LYS A 324 27.53 12.20 2.04
N GLN A 325 28.84 11.92 2.16
CA GLN A 325 29.53 11.13 3.20
C GLN A 325 29.21 9.62 3.17
N ALA A 326 30.16 8.67 3.12
CA ALA A 326 31.60 8.68 3.30
C ALA A 326 32.22 7.52 2.48
N GLU A 327 33.52 7.64 2.21
CA GLU A 327 34.35 6.68 1.49
C GLU A 327 34.43 5.31 2.19
N GLU A 328 34.18 4.21 1.47
CA GLU A 328 35.00 2.98 1.42
C GLU A 328 34.47 2.03 0.32
N PRO A 329 35.34 1.24 -0.36
CA PRO A 329 34.99 0.54 -1.60
C PRO A 329 34.38 -0.83 -1.29
N VAL A 330 33.06 -0.96 -1.46
CA VAL A 330 32.42 -2.28 -1.51
C VAL A 330 31.93 -2.49 -2.94
N ALA A 331 32.52 -3.52 -3.55
CA ALA A 331 32.29 -3.96 -4.91
C ALA A 331 30.79 -4.02 -5.26
N GLU A 332 30.52 -3.48 -6.46
CA GLU A 332 29.28 -3.60 -7.23
C GLU A 332 28.58 -4.95 -6.98
N SER A 333 27.48 -4.90 -6.23
CA SER A 333 26.55 -6.02 -6.12
C SER A 333 25.22 -5.57 -6.67
N GLU A 334 25.00 -5.86 -7.96
CA GLU A 334 23.67 -5.91 -8.55
C GLU A 334 22.74 -6.80 -7.70
N PRO A 335 21.43 -6.53 -7.63
CA PRO A 335 20.51 -7.42 -6.96
C PRO A 335 20.41 -8.74 -7.73
N CYS A 336 21.03 -9.80 -7.19
CA CYS A 336 20.99 -11.13 -7.78
C CYS A 336 19.53 -11.59 -8.02
N PRO A 337 19.19 -12.13 -9.21
CA PRO A 337 17.90 -12.76 -9.43
C PRO A 337 17.70 -13.91 -8.45
N LYS A 338 16.47 -14.07 -7.94
CA LYS A 338 16.06 -15.19 -7.07
C LYS A 338 16.51 -16.52 -7.69
N ARG A 339 17.62 -17.08 -7.20
CA ARG A 339 18.00 -18.45 -7.56
C ARG A 339 17.00 -19.42 -6.92
N ALA A 340 16.56 -20.39 -7.72
CA ALA A 340 15.95 -21.60 -7.20
C ALA A 340 16.88 -22.20 -6.14
N ARG A 341 16.30 -22.78 -5.08
CA ARG A 341 17.01 -23.42 -3.97
C ARG A 341 18.08 -24.35 -4.55
N GLN A 342 19.35 -23.96 -4.39
CA GLN A 342 20.50 -24.70 -4.91
C GLN A 342 20.58 -26.00 -4.09
N GLU A 343 20.37 -27.14 -4.75
CA GLU A 343 20.71 -28.44 -4.16
C GLU A 343 22.22 -28.44 -3.95
N THR A 344 22.65 -28.72 -2.70
CA THR A 344 24.04 -28.69 -2.25
C THR A 344 24.90 -29.58 -3.16
N SER A 345 25.67 -28.97 -4.07
CA SER A 345 26.51 -29.71 -5.01
C SER A 345 27.79 -30.17 -4.33
N VAL A 346 28.43 -31.21 -4.87
CA VAL A 346 29.71 -31.76 -4.39
C VAL A 346 30.80 -30.69 -4.31
N GLU A 347 30.71 -29.65 -5.13
CA GLU A 347 31.64 -28.51 -5.11
C GLU A 347 31.55 -27.67 -3.83
N GLU A 348 30.39 -27.62 -3.16
CA GLU A 348 30.24 -26.89 -1.89
C GLU A 348 30.99 -27.56 -0.75
N TYR A 349 30.94 -28.90 -0.66
CA TYR A 349 31.73 -29.66 0.32
C TYR A 349 33.23 -29.41 0.13
N SER A 350 33.71 -29.45 -1.11
CA SER A 350 35.12 -29.15 -1.43
C SER A 350 35.50 -27.72 -1.02
N ARG A 351 34.65 -26.73 -1.31
CA ARG A 351 34.89 -25.32 -0.94
C ARG A 351 34.95 -25.12 0.58
N TYR A 352 34.03 -25.72 1.34
CA TYR A 352 34.02 -25.60 2.80
C TYR A 352 35.23 -26.27 3.44
N ILE A 353 35.64 -27.44 2.95
CA ILE A 353 36.85 -28.13 3.43
C ILE A 353 38.11 -27.32 3.11
N GLN A 354 38.22 -26.77 1.90
CA GLN A 354 39.38 -25.95 1.50
C GLN A 354 39.47 -24.64 2.31
N THR A 355 38.33 -24.05 2.66
CA THR A 355 38.26 -22.86 3.52
C THR A 355 38.67 -23.19 4.97
N ALA A 356 38.21 -24.33 5.49
CA ALA A 356 38.61 -24.80 6.82
C ALA A 356 40.12 -25.11 6.89
N GLU A 357 40.67 -25.80 5.87
CA GLU A 357 42.09 -26.13 5.78
C GLU A 357 42.97 -24.87 5.70
N SER A 358 42.61 -23.90 4.86
CA SER A 358 43.34 -22.63 4.75
C SER A 358 43.31 -21.83 6.04
N SER A 359 42.19 -21.82 6.75
CA SER A 359 42.05 -21.15 8.05
C SER A 359 42.89 -21.82 9.14
N LEU A 360 42.97 -23.16 9.16
CA LEU A 360 43.84 -23.91 10.08
C LEU A 360 45.32 -23.71 9.77
N LYS A 361 45.70 -23.63 8.49
CA LYS A 361 47.07 -23.27 8.08
C LYS A 361 47.47 -21.85 8.50
N ALA A 362 46.54 -20.90 8.41
CA ALA A 362 46.78 -19.54 8.90
C ALA A 362 46.92 -19.50 10.43
N LEU A 363 46.12 -20.30 11.16
CA LEU A 363 46.27 -20.47 12.61
C LEU A 363 47.63 -21.09 12.98
N GLN A 364 48.06 -22.12 12.23
CA GLN A 364 49.37 -22.75 12.43
C GLN A 364 50.50 -21.76 12.19
N ALA A 365 50.42 -20.95 11.12
CA ALA A 365 51.39 -19.90 10.84
C ALA A 365 51.47 -18.88 11.98
N LEU A 366 50.34 -18.48 12.58
CA LEU A 366 50.31 -17.58 13.75
C LEU A 366 50.93 -18.21 15.00
N ILE A 367 50.79 -19.53 15.19
CA ILE A 367 51.40 -20.25 16.33
C ILE A 367 52.90 -20.42 16.13
N GLU A 368 53.35 -20.68 14.90
CA GLU A 368 54.76 -20.80 14.54
C GLU A 368 55.49 -19.45 14.59
N ASP A 369 54.83 -18.35 14.19
CA ASP A 369 55.38 -16.99 14.19
C ASP A 369 55.41 -16.35 15.59
N THR A 370 54.65 -16.92 16.55
CA THR A 370 54.66 -16.49 17.97
C THR A 370 55.65 -17.26 18.86
N ALA A 371 56.45 -18.16 18.28
CA ALA A 371 57.43 -18.98 19.00
C ALA A 371 58.51 -18.15 19.74
N ASP A 372 58.70 -16.87 19.41
CA ASP A 372 59.71 -16.01 20.04
C ASP A 372 59.19 -14.94 21.02
N ALA A 373 57.89 -14.85 21.37
CA ALA A 373 57.48 -13.87 22.39
C ALA A 373 56.19 -14.09 23.20
N THR A 374 55.27 -15.00 22.86
CA THR A 374 54.02 -15.10 23.65
C THR A 374 53.41 -16.49 23.66
N ALA A 375 53.09 -17.01 24.85
CA ALA A 375 52.39 -18.29 24.99
C ALA A 375 51.00 -18.22 24.29
N PRO A 376 50.58 -19.30 23.60
CA PRO A 376 49.28 -19.33 22.94
C PRO A 376 48.13 -19.14 23.95
N PRO A 377 47.00 -18.53 23.54
CA PRO A 377 45.89 -18.29 24.44
C PRO A 377 45.33 -19.59 25.05
N GLN A 378 45.06 -19.60 26.36
CA GLN A 378 44.60 -20.80 27.10
C GLN A 378 43.27 -21.38 26.57
N TRP A 379 42.44 -20.57 25.91
CA TRP A 379 41.18 -21.01 25.32
C TRP A 379 41.36 -21.69 23.95
N LEU A 380 42.53 -21.55 23.31
CA LEU A 380 42.81 -22.08 21.98
C LEU A 380 42.80 -23.60 21.98
N GLU A 381 43.43 -24.22 22.99
CA GLU A 381 43.43 -25.68 23.18
C GLU A 381 42.01 -26.24 23.29
N THR A 382 41.15 -25.58 24.09
CA THR A 382 39.75 -25.97 24.26
C THR A 382 38.97 -25.87 22.95
N LYS A 383 39.19 -24.82 22.15
CA LYS A 383 38.54 -24.67 20.84
C LYS A 383 39.06 -25.63 19.78
N LEU A 384 40.34 -26.00 19.81
CA LEU A 384 40.89 -27.04 18.94
C LEU A 384 40.31 -28.41 19.28
N GLN A 385 40.13 -28.72 20.57
CA GLN A 385 39.46 -29.96 21.00
C GLN A 385 37.99 -30.00 20.57
N GLU A 386 37.24 -28.91 20.73
CA GLU A 386 35.86 -28.81 20.22
C GLU A 386 35.81 -29.04 18.70
N LEU A 387 36.70 -28.40 17.93
CA LEU A 387 36.79 -28.61 16.48
C LEU A 387 37.14 -30.06 16.12
N GLN A 388 38.05 -30.69 16.87
CA GLN A 388 38.42 -32.09 16.65
C GLN A 388 37.24 -33.03 16.92
N THR A 389 36.43 -32.78 17.96
CA THR A 389 35.20 -33.54 18.18
C THR A 389 34.21 -33.38 17.02
N LEU A 390 34.05 -32.15 16.52
CA LEU A 390 33.17 -31.86 15.39
C LEU A 390 33.61 -32.55 14.09
N ILE A 391 34.92 -32.59 13.80
CA ILE A 391 35.49 -33.33 12.66
C ILE A 391 35.24 -34.84 12.83
N THR A 392 35.39 -35.36 14.05
CA THR A 392 35.17 -36.78 14.35
C THR A 392 33.70 -37.15 14.16
N ASP A 393 32.78 -36.31 14.60
CA ASP A 393 31.34 -36.48 14.41
C ASP A 393 30.93 -36.45 12.94
N ILE A 394 31.51 -35.54 12.13
CA ILE A 394 31.29 -35.50 10.68
C ILE A 394 31.80 -36.78 10.01
N SER A 395 32.99 -37.25 10.40
CA SER A 395 33.59 -38.47 9.83
C SER A 395 32.81 -39.75 10.19
N THR A 396 32.22 -39.80 11.39
CA THR A 396 31.43 -40.95 11.85
C THR A 396 29.99 -40.92 11.33
N ALA A 397 29.43 -39.75 11.06
CA ALA A 397 28.13 -39.59 10.40
C ALA A 397 28.16 -40.09 8.94
N GLY A 398 29.29 -39.96 8.23
CA GLY A 398 29.46 -40.46 6.87
C GLY A 398 29.56 -41.99 6.74
N HIS A 399 29.89 -42.71 7.82
CA HIS A 399 30.02 -44.17 7.83
C HIS A 399 28.78 -44.92 8.34
N LYS A 400 27.69 -44.22 8.69
CA LYS A 400 26.41 -44.83 9.10
C LYS A 400 25.41 -45.00 7.97
N THR A 401 25.82 -44.72 6.73
CA THR A 401 25.05 -44.99 5.51
C THR A 401 25.85 -45.92 4.61
N GLU A 402 25.91 -47.20 5.01
CA GLU A 402 25.99 -48.36 4.11
C GLU A 402 24.91 -49.37 4.51
#